data_AF-A0A5M3MSK1-F1
#
_entry.id   AF-A0A5M3MSK1-F1
#
_cell.length_a   1.000
_cell.length_b   1.000
_cell.length_c   1.000
_cell.angle_alpha   90.00
_cell.angle_beta   90.00
_cell.angle_gamma   90.00
#
_symmetry.space_group_name_H-M   'P 1'
#
loop_
_entity.id
_entity.type
_entity.pdbx_description
1 polymer ?
#
loop_
_entity_poly.entity_id
_entity_poly.type
_entity_poly.pdbx_seq_one_letter_code
_entity_poly.pdbx_strand_id
1 'polypeptide(L)'
;IQGVHITLFFLCLSVIISKRRKRRADWAQLGYICTLFVLGTMGNALGARWCEMLFIDDVSYPGGPVAFNTEESSNIITVLGDCVYIVNLWLQDGLLLYRFFVIFRKSYYAMILPTTAFAVTMVLGSLLMASIANPENSFYSGSAFELALAYWSLSIGYTAIMTLAITTRLMYLRWKMKQTLGSDALSQPYVSVSAMLIEGAALYTINGLIFIVSFGLNSNIQNLAIELLGQTQSIAPLMIIYRLLRGQA
;
A
#
# COMPACT_ATOMS: atom_id res chain seq x y z
N ILE A 1 -10.81 5.75 -10.07
CA ILE A 1 -9.78 4.78 -9.59
C ILE A 1 -10.39 3.66 -8.75
N GLN A 2 -11.35 3.95 -7.85
CA GLN A 2 -12.10 2.93 -7.07
C GLN A 2 -12.75 1.82 -7.92
N GLY A 3 -13.27 2.14 -9.11
CA GLY A 3 -13.80 1.12 -10.04
C GLY A 3 -12.76 0.07 -10.46
N VAL A 4 -11.48 0.44 -10.56
CA VAL A 4 -10.37 -0.49 -10.85
C VAL A 4 -10.12 -1.41 -9.65
N HIS A 5 -10.24 -0.89 -8.44
CA HIS A 5 -10.10 -1.65 -7.19
C HIS A 5 -11.18 -2.72 -7.03
N ILE A 6 -12.44 -2.32 -7.28
CA ILE A 6 -13.61 -3.21 -7.23
C ILE A 6 -13.54 -4.28 -8.33
N THR A 7 -13.24 -3.88 -9.57
CA THR A 7 -13.12 -4.83 -10.69
C THR A 7 -11.99 -5.83 -10.46
N LEU A 8 -10.84 -5.40 -9.95
CA LEU A 8 -9.73 -6.29 -9.60
C LEU A 8 -10.08 -7.25 -8.45
N PHE A 9 -10.86 -6.81 -7.46
CA PHE A 9 -11.35 -7.68 -6.39
C PHE A 9 -12.25 -8.80 -6.93
N PHE A 10 -13.26 -8.45 -7.73
CA PHE A 10 -14.14 -9.43 -8.37
C PHE A 10 -13.40 -10.36 -9.33
N LEU A 11 -12.38 -9.86 -10.02
CA LEU A 11 -11.49 -10.68 -10.84
C LEU A 11 -10.68 -11.68 -10.00
N CYS A 12 -10.10 -11.25 -8.88
CA CYS A 12 -9.39 -12.17 -7.99
C CYS A 12 -10.32 -13.23 -7.38
N LEU A 13 -11.52 -12.81 -6.98
CA LEU A 13 -12.55 -13.70 -6.44
C LEU A 13 -12.98 -14.76 -7.45
N SER A 14 -13.32 -14.35 -8.68
CA SER A 14 -13.78 -15.26 -9.74
C SER A 14 -12.75 -16.32 -10.09
N VAL A 15 -11.45 -15.99 -10.08
CA VAL A 15 -10.41 -16.95 -10.44
C VAL A 15 -10.05 -17.90 -9.29
N ILE A 16 -10.08 -17.46 -8.02
CA ILE A 16 -9.89 -18.39 -6.89
C ILE A 16 -11.08 -19.35 -6.79
N ILE A 17 -12.29 -18.88 -7.10
CA ILE A 17 -13.50 -19.72 -7.15
C ILE A 17 -13.42 -20.73 -8.29
N SER A 18 -12.86 -20.37 -9.45
CA SER A 18 -12.77 -21.25 -10.63
C SER A 18 -11.68 -22.33 -10.55
N LYS A 19 -10.78 -22.29 -9.56
CA LYS A 19 -9.79 -23.38 -9.34
C LYS A 19 -10.49 -24.70 -8.97
N ARG A 20 -10.29 -25.73 -9.80
CA ARG A 20 -10.81 -27.12 -9.60
C ARG A 20 -10.36 -27.80 -8.30
N ARG A 21 -9.18 -27.47 -7.76
CA ARG A 21 -8.65 -27.99 -6.49
C ARG A 21 -8.11 -26.84 -5.65
N LYS A 22 -8.77 -26.57 -4.53
CA LYS A 22 -8.39 -25.48 -3.60
C LYS A 22 -7.53 -26.04 -2.48
N ARG A 23 -6.34 -25.47 -2.25
CA ARG A 23 -5.52 -25.76 -1.07
C ARG A 23 -5.93 -24.84 0.08
N ARG A 24 -5.66 -25.24 1.33
CA ARG A 24 -5.90 -24.38 2.51
C ARG A 24 -5.23 -23.00 2.38
N ALA A 25 -4.07 -22.93 1.73
CA ALA A 25 -3.36 -21.68 1.46
C ALA A 25 -4.12 -20.74 0.49
N ASP A 26 -4.86 -21.26 -0.48
CA ASP A 26 -5.66 -20.44 -1.40
C ASP A 26 -6.81 -19.75 -0.65
N TRP A 27 -7.44 -20.45 0.30
CA TRP A 27 -8.48 -19.89 1.16
C TRP A 27 -7.95 -18.82 2.11
N ALA A 28 -6.77 -19.05 2.70
CA ALA A 28 -6.12 -18.06 3.55
C ALA A 28 -5.75 -16.78 2.76
N GLN A 29 -5.23 -16.92 1.54
CA GLN A 29 -4.98 -15.77 0.66
C GLN A 29 -6.26 -15.05 0.27
N LEU A 30 -7.36 -15.77 0.01
CA LEU A 30 -8.65 -15.15 -0.31
C LEU A 30 -9.16 -14.33 0.87
N GLY A 31 -9.15 -14.89 2.08
CA GLY A 31 -9.53 -14.16 3.29
C GLY A 31 -8.71 -12.90 3.48
N TYR A 32 -7.39 -12.98 3.26
CA TYR A 32 -6.49 -11.84 3.33
C TYR A 32 -6.82 -10.73 2.34
N ILE A 33 -7.09 -11.08 1.09
CA ILE A 33 -7.47 -10.12 0.04
C ILE A 33 -8.82 -9.48 0.35
N CYS A 34 -9.78 -10.25 0.87
CA CYS A 34 -11.06 -9.71 1.32
C CYS A 34 -10.88 -8.70 2.46
N THR A 35 -10.04 -9.00 3.45
CA THR A 35 -9.76 -8.06 4.54
C THR A 35 -9.13 -6.76 4.02
N LEU A 36 -8.14 -6.85 3.13
CA LEU A 36 -7.54 -5.67 2.48
C LEU A 36 -8.58 -4.85 1.70
N PHE A 37 -9.49 -5.52 0.99
CA PHE A 37 -10.54 -4.86 0.22
C PHE A 37 -11.57 -4.15 1.12
N VAL A 38 -12.01 -4.81 2.19
CA VAL A 38 -12.97 -4.23 3.15
C VAL A 38 -12.35 -3.01 3.84
N LEU A 39 -11.12 -3.12 4.35
CA LEU A 39 -10.42 -2.00 4.97
C LEU A 39 -10.20 -0.86 3.97
N GLY A 40 -9.78 -1.16 2.74
CA GLY A 40 -9.59 -0.14 1.70
C GLY A 40 -10.89 0.56 1.35
N THR A 41 -12.00 -0.18 1.24
CA THR A 41 -13.33 0.37 0.98
C THR A 41 -13.80 1.25 2.14
N MET A 42 -13.54 0.84 3.37
CA MET A 42 -13.90 1.59 4.57
C MET A 42 -13.13 2.91 4.67
N GLY A 43 -11.81 2.90 4.45
CA GLY A 43 -11.01 4.14 4.43
C GLY A 43 -11.49 5.12 3.36
N ASN A 44 -11.82 4.61 2.16
CA ASN A 44 -12.40 5.43 1.09
C ASN A 44 -13.78 5.99 1.43
N ALA A 45 -14.64 5.21 2.08
CA ALA A 45 -15.97 5.65 2.48
C ALA A 45 -15.91 6.76 3.55
N LEU A 46 -14.98 6.63 4.51
CA LEU A 46 -14.72 7.66 5.52
C LEU A 46 -14.17 8.93 4.88
N GLY A 47 -13.23 8.81 3.93
CA GLY A 47 -12.73 9.95 3.16
C GLY A 47 -13.82 10.64 2.32
N ALA A 48 -14.70 9.86 1.68
CA ALA A 48 -15.85 10.43 0.95
C ALA A 48 -16.82 11.16 1.87
N ARG A 49 -17.09 10.61 3.07
CA ARG A 49 -17.93 11.26 4.08
C ARG A 49 -17.27 12.54 4.61
N TRP A 50 -15.95 12.55 4.76
CA TRP A 50 -15.20 13.75 5.11
C TRP A 50 -15.35 14.84 4.05
N CYS A 51 -15.14 14.51 2.77
CA CYS A 51 -15.36 15.44 1.66
C CYS A 51 -16.82 15.95 1.60
N GLU A 52 -17.80 15.12 1.90
CA GLU A 52 -19.21 15.53 1.98
C GLU A 52 -19.41 16.59 3.07
N MET A 53 -18.90 16.37 4.29
CA MET A 53 -18.99 17.37 5.35
C MET A 53 -18.27 18.67 4.97
N LEU A 54 -17.09 18.55 4.35
CA LEU A 54 -16.24 19.68 3.97
C LEU A 54 -16.82 20.55 2.84
N PHE A 55 -17.46 19.93 1.85
CA PHE A 55 -17.91 20.60 0.62
C PHE A 55 -19.43 20.74 0.49
N ILE A 56 -20.22 20.10 1.35
CA ILE A 56 -21.69 20.12 1.28
C ILE A 56 -22.30 20.61 2.58
N ASP A 57 -21.95 20.01 3.73
CA ASP A 57 -22.61 20.32 5.00
C ASP A 57 -22.10 21.63 5.64
N ASP A 58 -20.78 21.86 5.65
CA ASP A 58 -20.13 23.00 6.32
C ASP A 58 -19.50 24.01 5.35
N VAL A 59 -20.11 24.21 4.18
CA VAL A 59 -19.63 25.15 3.14
C VAL A 59 -19.47 26.58 3.65
N SER A 60 -20.29 26.99 4.63
CA SER A 60 -20.29 28.31 5.24
C SER A 60 -19.39 28.43 6.48
N TYR A 61 -18.53 27.45 6.75
CA TYR A 61 -17.60 27.52 7.90
C TYR A 61 -16.65 28.72 7.76
N PRO A 62 -16.39 29.49 8.85
CA PRO A 62 -15.51 30.65 8.79
C PRO A 62 -14.10 30.25 8.33
N GLY A 63 -13.61 30.84 7.23
CA GLY A 63 -12.31 30.47 6.63
C GLY A 63 -12.39 29.41 5.52
N GLY A 64 -13.59 28.88 5.23
CA GLY A 64 -13.85 27.97 4.13
C GLY A 64 -13.40 26.52 4.37
N PRO A 65 -13.51 25.66 3.36
CA PRO A 65 -13.28 24.21 3.50
C PRO A 65 -11.85 23.85 3.93
N VAL A 66 -10.87 24.70 3.60
CA VAL A 66 -9.47 24.49 4.00
C VAL A 66 -9.27 24.76 5.49
N ALA A 67 -9.91 25.80 6.04
CA ALA A 67 -9.83 26.12 7.47
C ALA A 67 -10.54 25.05 8.31
N PHE A 68 -11.71 24.57 7.86
CA PHE A 68 -12.40 23.43 8.47
C PHE A 68 -11.52 22.17 8.47
N ASN A 69 -10.83 21.88 7.37
CA ASN A 69 -9.92 20.73 7.31
C ASN A 69 -8.81 20.82 8.36
N THR A 70 -8.22 22.00 8.59
CA THR A 70 -7.11 22.19 9.53
C THR A 70 -7.55 22.25 10.99
N GLU A 71 -8.71 22.84 11.27
CA GLU A 71 -9.23 22.99 12.64
C GLU A 71 -9.90 21.69 13.14
N GLU A 72 -10.61 21.00 12.25
CA GLU A 72 -11.38 19.80 12.58
C GLU A 72 -10.61 18.51 12.21
N SER A 73 -9.30 18.60 11.93
CA SER A 73 -8.43 17.45 11.62
C SER A 73 -8.50 16.31 12.65
N SER A 74 -8.85 16.62 13.91
CA SER A 74 -8.96 15.65 15.02
C SER A 74 -10.34 14.99 15.11
N ASN A 75 -11.24 15.23 14.15
CA ASN A 75 -12.55 14.62 14.14
C ASN A 75 -12.43 13.09 14.08
N ILE A 76 -13.39 12.40 14.71
CA ILE A 76 -13.42 10.94 14.73
C ILE A 76 -13.42 10.34 13.31
N ILE A 77 -14.02 11.02 12.33
CA ILE A 77 -14.12 10.50 10.96
C ILE A 77 -12.76 10.51 10.24
N THR A 78 -11.96 11.57 10.38
CA THR A 78 -10.60 11.65 9.82
C THR A 78 -9.65 10.70 10.52
N VAL A 79 -9.67 10.71 11.86
CA VAL A 79 -8.82 9.83 12.69
C VAL A 79 -9.08 8.36 12.37
N LEU A 80 -10.35 7.94 12.28
CA LEU A 80 -10.71 6.59 11.89
C LEU A 80 -10.27 6.28 10.46
N GLY A 81 -10.42 7.22 9.53
CA GLY A 81 -9.97 7.07 8.14
C GLY A 81 -8.47 6.79 8.07
N ASP A 82 -7.66 7.63 8.69
CA ASP A 82 -6.19 7.51 8.73
C ASP A 82 -5.74 6.22 9.41
N CYS A 83 -6.39 5.85 10.53
CA CYS A 83 -6.11 4.59 11.22
C CYS A 83 -6.35 3.38 10.29
N VAL A 84 -7.47 3.38 9.57
CA VAL A 84 -7.82 2.30 8.64
C VAL A 84 -6.81 2.23 7.48
N TYR A 85 -6.36 3.37 6.97
CA TYR A 85 -5.33 3.42 5.92
C TYR A 85 -3.98 2.88 6.40
N ILE A 86 -3.52 3.28 7.58
CA ILE A 86 -2.26 2.79 8.18
C ILE A 86 -2.32 1.27 8.42
N VAL A 87 -3.44 0.75 8.93
CA VAL A 87 -3.60 -0.71 9.11
C VAL A 87 -3.59 -1.41 7.75
N ASN A 88 -4.24 -0.84 6.73
CA ASN A 88 -4.19 -1.38 5.38
C ASN A 88 -2.75 -1.43 4.85
N LEU A 89 -1.97 -0.37 5.09
CA LEU A 89 -0.55 -0.27 4.75
C LEU A 89 0.26 -1.43 5.34
N TRP A 90 0.10 -1.68 6.64
CA TRP A 90 0.81 -2.76 7.34
C TRP A 90 0.48 -4.13 6.77
N LEU A 91 -0.78 -4.35 6.38
CA LEU A 91 -1.16 -5.58 5.70
C LEU A 91 -0.49 -5.66 4.31
N GLN A 92 -0.49 -4.58 3.53
CA GLN A 92 0.19 -4.59 2.22
C GLN A 92 1.70 -4.88 2.35
N ASP A 93 2.39 -4.24 3.29
CA ASP A 93 3.80 -4.47 3.58
C ASP A 93 4.07 -5.90 4.07
N GLY A 94 3.18 -6.44 4.90
CA GLY A 94 3.22 -7.83 5.36
C GLY A 94 3.07 -8.83 4.22
N LEU A 95 2.23 -8.54 3.21
CA LEU A 95 2.09 -9.37 2.02
C LEU A 95 3.37 -9.35 1.16
N LEU A 96 4.01 -8.19 1.02
CA LEU A 96 5.32 -8.08 0.36
C LEU A 96 6.39 -8.88 1.10
N LEU A 97 6.42 -8.80 2.43
CA LEU A 97 7.33 -9.57 3.28
C LEU A 97 7.13 -11.08 3.11
N TYR A 98 5.87 -11.54 3.11
CA TYR A 98 5.53 -12.94 2.86
C TYR A 98 6.02 -13.41 1.48
N ARG A 99 5.83 -12.61 0.44
CA ARG A 99 6.32 -12.93 -0.92
C ARG A 99 7.83 -13.00 -0.97
N PHE A 100 8.51 -12.06 -0.33
CA PHE A 100 9.97 -12.08 -0.21
C PHE A 100 10.45 -13.39 0.46
N PHE A 101 9.80 -13.79 1.55
CA PHE A 101 10.12 -15.04 2.26
C PHE A 101 9.98 -16.29 1.39
N VAL A 102 8.88 -16.40 0.63
CA VAL A 102 8.61 -17.53 -0.27
C VAL A 102 9.65 -17.60 -1.40
N ILE A 103 10.00 -16.45 -2.00
CA ILE A 103 10.95 -16.39 -3.13
C ILE A 103 12.39 -16.68 -2.69
N PHE A 104 12.80 -16.21 -1.50
CA PHE A 104 14.13 -16.44 -0.96
C PHE A 104 14.32 -17.84 -0.34
N ARG A 105 13.38 -18.78 -0.55
CA ARG A 105 13.44 -20.17 -0.07
C ARG A 105 13.83 -20.29 1.42
N LYS A 106 13.32 -19.37 2.26
CA LYS A 106 13.59 -19.33 3.71
C LYS A 106 15.06 -19.08 4.13
N SER A 107 15.84 -18.34 3.33
CA SER A 107 17.16 -17.87 3.80
C SER A 107 16.99 -16.90 4.97
N TYR A 108 17.22 -17.38 6.20
CA TYR A 108 16.97 -16.62 7.43
C TYR A 108 17.79 -15.32 7.51
N TYR A 109 19.03 -15.32 7.01
CA TYR A 109 19.90 -14.13 7.03
C TYR A 109 19.37 -12.97 6.18
N ALA A 110 18.79 -13.25 5.02
CA ALA A 110 18.22 -12.23 4.16
C ALA A 110 16.88 -11.68 4.68
N MET A 111 16.27 -12.36 5.66
CA MET A 111 14.97 -11.99 6.22
C MET A 111 15.08 -11.02 7.39
N ILE A 112 16.23 -10.96 8.08
CA ILE A 112 16.43 -10.10 9.24
C ILE A 112 16.14 -8.64 8.89
N LEU A 113 16.77 -8.12 7.83
CA LEU A 113 16.64 -6.72 7.42
C LEU A 113 15.19 -6.32 7.05
N PRO A 114 14.46 -7.08 6.21
CA PRO A 114 13.05 -6.81 5.96
C PRO A 114 12.17 -6.88 7.21
N THR A 115 12.40 -7.86 8.10
CA THR A 115 11.58 -8.03 9.31
C THR A 115 11.79 -6.92 10.31
N THR A 116 13.03 -6.44 10.48
CA THR A 116 13.32 -5.32 11.37
C THR A 116 12.75 -4.03 10.81
N ALA A 117 12.89 -3.77 9.51
CA ALA A 117 12.29 -2.61 8.86
C ALA A 117 10.77 -2.60 9.00
N PHE A 118 10.10 -3.75 8.82
CA PHE A 118 8.66 -3.89 9.04
C PHE A 118 8.26 -3.65 10.51
N ALA A 119 9.04 -4.14 11.47
CA ALA A 119 8.77 -3.85 12.88
C ALA A 119 8.88 -2.34 13.18
N VAL A 120 9.88 -1.66 12.60
CA VAL A 120 10.04 -0.20 12.75
C VAL A 120 8.85 0.55 12.13
N THR A 121 8.35 0.15 10.95
CA THR A 121 7.16 0.80 10.37
C THR A 121 5.90 0.57 11.21
N MET A 122 5.74 -0.59 11.86
CA MET A 122 4.64 -0.80 12.80
C MET A 122 4.75 0.09 14.05
N VAL A 123 5.94 0.20 14.63
CA VAL A 123 6.16 1.07 15.79
C VAL A 123 5.89 2.53 15.43
N LEU A 124 6.49 3.04 14.35
CA LEU A 124 6.28 4.42 13.92
C LEU A 124 4.81 4.70 13.55
N GLY A 125 4.13 3.77 12.87
CA GLY A 125 2.71 3.93 12.56
C GLY A 125 1.82 3.95 13.80
N SER A 126 2.15 3.16 14.84
CA SER A 126 1.41 3.19 16.10
C SER A 126 1.61 4.51 16.87
N LEU A 127 2.83 5.06 16.85
CA LEU A 127 3.12 6.37 17.41
C LEU A 127 2.41 7.48 16.64
N LEU A 128 2.34 7.37 15.32
CA LEU A 128 1.61 8.31 14.47
C LEU A 128 0.11 8.28 14.78
N MET A 129 -0.51 7.10 14.88
CA MET A 129 -1.91 6.95 15.30
C MET A 129 -2.17 7.58 16.67
N ALA A 130 -1.29 7.33 17.64
CA ALA A 130 -1.41 7.93 18.97
C ALA A 130 -1.28 9.45 18.90
N SER A 131 -0.44 9.98 18.00
CA SER A 131 -0.26 11.41 17.82
C SER A 131 -1.49 12.06 17.16
N ILE A 132 -2.09 11.41 16.16
CA ILE A 132 -3.30 11.88 15.46
C ILE A 132 -4.52 11.84 16.38
N ALA A 133 -4.59 10.88 17.30
CA ALA A 133 -5.70 10.77 18.26
C ALA A 133 -5.66 11.82 19.39
N ASN A 134 -4.56 12.57 19.54
CA ASN A 134 -4.41 13.58 20.59
C ASN A 134 -4.79 14.98 20.06
N PRO A 135 -5.88 15.60 20.57
CA PRO A 135 -6.36 16.90 20.08
C PRO A 135 -5.44 18.09 20.40
N GLU A 136 -4.54 17.95 21.39
CA GLU A 136 -3.62 19.01 21.80
C GLU A 136 -2.40 19.15 20.88
N ASN A 137 -2.13 18.15 20.02
CA ASN A 137 -1.08 18.22 19.01
C ASN A 137 -1.72 18.51 17.65
N SER A 138 -1.67 19.76 17.24
CA SER A 138 -2.06 20.15 15.88
C SER A 138 -1.25 19.36 14.84
N PHE A 139 -1.95 18.65 13.95
CA PHE A 139 -1.41 17.86 12.84
C PHE A 139 -0.36 18.63 12.00
N TYR A 140 -0.44 19.97 12.04
CA TYR A 140 0.35 20.93 11.28
C TYR A 140 1.42 21.68 12.08
N SER A 141 1.57 21.45 13.39
CA SER A 141 2.65 22.07 14.17
C SER A 141 3.20 21.15 15.26
N GLY A 142 4.48 20.80 15.12
CA GLY A 142 5.25 20.04 16.12
C GLY A 142 5.61 18.61 15.71
N SER A 143 5.90 17.79 16.71
CA SER A 143 6.48 16.44 16.59
C SER A 143 5.68 15.46 15.71
N ALA A 144 4.37 15.65 15.56
CA ALA A 144 3.51 14.85 14.69
C ALA A 144 3.89 14.99 13.20
N PHE A 145 4.32 16.18 12.76
CA PHE A 145 4.75 16.44 11.38
C PHE A 145 6.03 15.68 11.05
N GLU A 146 7.02 15.73 11.95
CA GLU A 146 8.29 15.02 11.78
C GLU A 146 8.10 13.50 11.80
N LEU A 147 7.22 13.01 12.69
CA LEU A 147 6.86 11.59 12.77
C LEU A 147 6.13 11.11 11.51
N ALA A 148 5.19 11.88 10.98
CA ALA A 148 4.50 11.55 9.73
C ALA A 148 5.51 11.48 8.57
N LEU A 149 6.37 12.49 8.42
CA LEU A 149 7.39 12.51 7.38
C LEU A 149 8.33 11.31 7.47
N ALA A 150 8.79 10.96 8.68
CA ALA A 150 9.63 9.80 8.92
C ALA A 150 8.91 8.48 8.58
N TYR A 151 7.65 8.33 8.99
CA TYR A 151 6.85 7.15 8.71
C TYR A 151 6.62 6.93 7.22
N TRP A 152 6.14 7.96 6.51
CA TRP A 152 5.86 7.86 5.07
C TRP A 152 7.13 7.62 4.27
N SER A 153 8.23 8.32 4.60
CA SER A 153 9.53 8.11 3.94
C SER A 153 10.04 6.69 4.13
N LEU A 154 9.92 6.14 5.35
CA LEU A 154 10.34 4.77 5.64
C LEU A 154 9.46 3.75 4.92
N SER A 155 8.14 3.95 4.88
CA SER A 155 7.20 3.07 4.17
C SER A 155 7.47 3.03 2.66
N ILE A 156 7.67 4.20 2.05
CA ILE A 156 8.01 4.33 0.64
C ILE A 156 9.34 3.64 0.34
N GLY A 157 10.36 3.90 1.17
CA GLY A 157 11.66 3.27 1.07
C GLY A 157 11.59 1.74 1.22
N TYR A 158 10.82 1.26 2.20
CA TYR A 158 10.61 -0.18 2.44
C TYR A 158 9.99 -0.84 1.22
N THR A 159 8.91 -0.29 0.68
CA THR A 159 8.24 -0.82 -0.51
C THR A 159 9.17 -0.84 -1.73
N ALA A 160 9.96 0.23 -1.93
CA ALA A 160 10.91 0.32 -3.03
C ALA A 160 12.03 -0.72 -2.91
N ILE A 161 12.68 -0.82 -1.76
CA ILE A 161 13.77 -1.78 -1.48
C ILE A 161 13.25 -3.21 -1.62
N MET A 162 12.09 -3.52 -1.02
CA MET A 162 11.51 -4.86 -1.08
C MET A 162 11.16 -5.26 -2.52
N THR A 163 10.55 -4.34 -3.29
CA THR A 163 10.19 -4.63 -4.68
C THR A 163 11.43 -4.82 -5.56
N LEU A 164 12.48 -4.02 -5.37
CA LEU A 164 13.76 -4.19 -6.06
C LEU A 164 14.42 -5.52 -5.69
N ALA A 165 14.44 -5.88 -4.41
CA ALA A 165 15.04 -7.14 -3.93
C ALA A 165 14.29 -8.37 -4.46
N ILE A 166 12.95 -8.33 -4.49
CA ILE A 166 12.11 -9.38 -5.09
C ILE A 166 12.42 -9.49 -6.59
N THR A 167 12.45 -8.36 -7.30
CA THR A 167 12.60 -8.33 -8.76
C THR A 167 13.99 -8.78 -9.21
N THR A 168 15.04 -8.28 -8.57
CA THR A 168 16.43 -8.68 -8.84
C THR A 168 16.65 -10.17 -8.62
N ARG A 169 16.11 -10.73 -7.52
CA ARG A 169 16.17 -12.17 -7.27
C ARG A 169 15.41 -12.98 -8.31
N LEU A 170 14.24 -12.51 -8.74
CA LEU A 170 13.45 -13.16 -9.78
C LEU A 170 14.20 -13.19 -11.12
N MET A 171 14.83 -12.07 -11.48
CA MET A 171 15.69 -11.98 -12.68
C MET A 171 16.91 -12.90 -12.58
N TYR A 172 17.55 -12.99 -11.41
CA TYR A 172 18.69 -13.89 -11.19
C TYR A 172 18.29 -15.38 -11.32
N LEU A 173 17.17 -15.78 -10.71
CA LEU A 173 16.65 -17.15 -10.85
C LEU A 173 16.37 -17.50 -12.31
N ARG A 174 15.82 -16.54 -13.07
CA ARG A 174 15.61 -16.69 -14.51
C ARG A 174 16.92 -16.81 -15.28
N TRP A 175 17.91 -15.98 -14.99
CA TRP A 175 19.22 -16.04 -15.65
C TRP A 175 19.87 -17.41 -15.44
N LYS A 176 19.79 -17.93 -14.21
CA LYS A 176 20.25 -19.29 -13.87
C LYS A 176 19.46 -20.38 -14.61
N MET A 177 18.13 -20.26 -14.69
CA MET A 177 17.28 -21.20 -15.46
C MET A 177 17.57 -21.16 -16.96
N LYS A 178 17.82 -19.97 -17.53
CA LYS A 178 18.20 -19.78 -18.94
C LYS A 178 19.50 -20.52 -19.26
N GLN A 179 20.47 -20.49 -18.35
CA GLN A 179 21.73 -21.20 -18.51
C GLN A 179 21.57 -22.73 -18.45
N THR A 180 20.59 -23.24 -17.68
CA THR A 180 20.42 -24.69 -17.48
C THR A 180 19.43 -25.37 -18.42
N LEU A 181 18.39 -24.67 -18.91
CA LEU A 181 17.28 -25.29 -19.67
C LEU A 181 17.16 -24.84 -21.14
N GLY A 182 17.98 -23.91 -21.63
CA GLY A 182 17.90 -23.43 -23.01
C GLY A 182 16.72 -22.49 -23.30
N SER A 183 16.67 -21.97 -24.53
CA SER A 183 15.87 -20.81 -24.94
C SER A 183 14.34 -21.01 -24.94
N ASP A 184 13.83 -22.24 -24.79
CA ASP A 184 12.38 -22.52 -24.84
C ASP A 184 11.62 -22.19 -23.54
N ALA A 185 12.33 -21.91 -22.44
CA ALA A 185 11.73 -21.41 -21.20
C ALA A 185 11.42 -19.89 -21.22
N LEU A 186 11.66 -19.19 -22.34
CA LEU A 186 11.49 -17.74 -22.47
C LEU A 186 10.05 -17.26 -22.45
N SER A 187 9.07 -18.13 -22.72
CA SER A 187 7.63 -17.88 -22.66
C SER A 187 7.06 -17.88 -21.24
N GLN A 188 7.93 -18.00 -20.22
CA GLN A 188 7.54 -18.07 -18.83
C GLN A 188 7.18 -16.68 -18.22
N PRO A 189 6.33 -16.67 -17.20
CA PRO A 189 5.42 -15.56 -16.89
C PRO A 189 6.00 -14.59 -15.86
N TYR A 190 7.12 -15.01 -15.29
CA TYR A 190 7.94 -14.26 -14.36
C TYR A 190 8.36 -12.90 -14.91
N VAL A 191 8.56 -12.73 -16.22
CA VAL A 191 8.91 -11.42 -16.83
C VAL A 191 7.78 -10.42 -16.65
N SER A 192 6.56 -10.85 -16.95
CA SER A 192 5.40 -10.00 -16.81
C SER A 192 5.13 -9.66 -15.36
N VAL A 193 5.39 -10.59 -14.43
CA VAL A 193 5.23 -10.35 -12.99
C VAL A 193 6.29 -9.37 -12.47
N SER A 194 7.56 -9.52 -12.86
CA SER A 194 8.61 -8.56 -12.49
C SER A 194 8.37 -7.17 -13.07
N ALA A 195 7.98 -7.08 -14.34
CA ALA A 195 7.73 -5.80 -15.00
C ALA A 195 6.57 -5.05 -14.32
N MET A 196 5.50 -5.77 -13.97
CA MET A 196 4.36 -5.20 -13.24
C MET A 196 4.71 -4.80 -11.81
N LEU A 197 5.54 -5.58 -11.11
CA LEU A 197 6.06 -5.23 -9.79
C LEU A 197 6.84 -3.91 -9.86
N ILE A 198 7.71 -3.77 -10.85
CA ILE A 198 8.47 -2.54 -11.08
C ILE A 198 7.53 -1.39 -11.43
N GLU A 199 6.55 -1.60 -12.33
CA GLU A 199 5.60 -0.57 -12.77
C GLU A 199 4.73 -0.07 -11.60
N GLY A 200 4.17 -0.99 -10.81
CA GLY A 200 3.37 -0.65 -9.64
C GLY A 200 4.19 0.01 -8.52
N ALA A 201 5.41 -0.48 -8.29
CA ALA A 201 6.32 0.14 -7.33
C ALA A 201 6.75 1.53 -7.81
N ALA A 202 7.10 1.71 -9.08
CA ALA A 202 7.50 3.01 -9.64
C ALA A 202 6.37 4.03 -9.51
N LEU A 203 5.12 3.66 -9.80
CA LEU A 203 3.97 4.54 -9.59
C LEU A 203 3.85 4.96 -8.12
N TYR A 204 4.04 4.04 -7.18
CA TYR A 204 4.02 4.34 -5.75
C TYR A 204 5.20 5.22 -5.31
N THR A 205 6.44 4.92 -5.72
CA THR A 205 7.61 5.74 -5.36
C THR A 205 7.58 7.12 -5.98
N ILE A 206 7.13 7.26 -7.24
CA ILE A 206 6.99 8.57 -7.89
C ILE A 206 5.97 9.41 -7.13
N ASN A 207 4.80 8.83 -6.82
CA ASN A 207 3.77 9.55 -6.07
C ASN A 207 4.23 9.85 -4.62
N GLY A 208 5.01 8.96 -4.02
CA GLY A 208 5.63 9.18 -2.71
C GLY A 208 6.65 10.29 -2.69
N LEU A 209 7.44 10.41 -3.76
CA LEU A 209 8.41 11.50 -3.91
C LEU A 209 7.70 12.84 -4.12
N ILE A 210 6.62 12.87 -4.90
CA ILE A 210 5.75 14.04 -5.06
C ILE A 210 5.15 14.44 -3.70
N PHE A 211 4.69 13.47 -2.92
CA PHE A 211 4.17 13.71 -1.57
C PHE A 211 5.24 14.29 -0.66
N ILE A 212 6.42 13.68 -0.54
CA ILE A 212 7.52 14.15 0.33
C ILE A 212 7.93 15.58 -0.03
N VAL A 213 8.07 15.88 -1.34
CA VAL A 213 8.43 17.24 -1.81
C VAL A 213 7.32 18.23 -1.50
N SER A 214 6.05 17.87 -1.74
CA SER A 214 4.91 18.76 -1.47
C SER A 214 4.68 19.00 0.03
N PHE A 215 4.91 17.96 0.85
CA PHE A 215 4.81 17.99 2.30
C PHE A 215 5.94 18.82 2.91
N GLY A 216 7.16 18.71 2.39
CA GLY A 216 8.29 19.58 2.78
C GLY A 216 8.10 21.06 2.41
N LEU A 217 7.29 21.34 1.39
CA LEU A 217 6.94 22.70 0.97
C LEU A 217 5.69 23.27 1.69
N ASN A 218 5.10 22.55 2.64
CA ASN A 218 3.85 22.91 3.32
C ASN A 218 2.74 23.37 2.35
N SER A 219 2.67 22.72 1.18
CA SER A 219 1.69 23.07 0.15
C SER A 219 0.43 22.22 0.29
N ASN A 220 -0.75 22.79 0.00
CA ASN A 220 -2.02 22.06 -0.05
C ASN A 220 -2.03 20.89 -1.03
N ILE A 221 -1.03 20.80 -1.91
CA ILE A 221 -0.79 19.63 -2.78
C ILE A 221 -0.60 18.34 -1.95
N GLN A 222 -0.15 18.44 -0.69
CA GLN A 222 0.02 17.27 0.19
C GLN A 222 -1.27 16.46 0.40
N ASN A 223 -2.42 17.13 0.50
CA ASN A 223 -3.71 16.49 0.74
C ASN A 223 -4.18 15.72 -0.50
N LEU A 224 -3.85 16.20 -1.69
CA LEU A 224 -4.09 15.46 -2.93
C LEU A 224 -3.12 14.29 -3.09
N ALA A 225 -1.86 14.49 -2.72
CA ALA A 225 -0.81 13.49 -2.88
C ALA A 225 -0.98 12.29 -1.92
N ILE A 226 -1.48 12.50 -0.69
CA ILE A 226 -1.74 11.42 0.28
C ILE A 226 -2.90 10.53 -0.17
N GLU A 227 -3.95 11.11 -0.74
CA GLU A 227 -5.06 10.33 -1.32
C GLU A 227 -4.59 9.50 -2.51
N LEU A 228 -3.81 10.10 -3.42
CA LEU A 228 -3.22 9.39 -4.55
C LEU A 228 -2.28 8.26 -4.10
N LEU A 229 -1.58 8.44 -2.97
CA LEU A 229 -0.68 7.44 -2.40
C LEU A 229 -1.46 6.21 -1.94
N GLY A 230 -2.52 6.40 -1.17
CA GLY A 230 -3.36 5.29 -0.69
C GLY A 230 -3.98 4.48 -1.85
N GLN A 231 -4.38 5.17 -2.93
CA GLN A 231 -4.94 4.51 -4.11
C GLN A 231 -3.90 3.71 -4.89
N THR A 232 -2.75 4.30 -5.19
CA THR A 232 -1.70 3.67 -6.02
C THR A 232 -1.11 2.43 -5.36
N GLN A 233 -0.89 2.48 -4.05
CA GLN A 233 -0.34 1.37 -3.30
C GLN A 233 -1.25 0.15 -3.32
N SER A 234 -2.56 0.40 -3.25
CA SER A 234 -3.55 -0.67 -3.19
C SER A 234 -3.74 -1.37 -4.55
N ILE A 235 -3.38 -0.75 -5.68
CA ILE A 235 -3.53 -1.32 -7.03
C ILE A 235 -2.46 -2.39 -7.33
N ALA A 236 -1.22 -2.15 -6.89
CA ALA A 236 -0.08 -3.03 -7.19
C ALA A 236 -0.27 -4.50 -6.72
N PRO A 237 -0.65 -4.80 -5.46
CA PRO A 237 -0.82 -6.18 -5.01
C PRO A 237 -1.96 -6.92 -5.74
N LEU A 238 -3.06 -6.23 -6.04
CA LEU A 238 -4.23 -6.76 -6.75
C LEU A 238 -3.89 -7.15 -8.20
N MET A 239 -3.19 -6.26 -8.90
CA MET A 239 -2.72 -6.48 -10.26
C MET A 239 -1.85 -7.75 -10.37
N ILE A 240 -0.97 -7.96 -9.40
CA ILE A 240 -0.10 -9.15 -9.35
C ILE A 240 -0.89 -10.42 -9.08
N ILE A 241 -1.86 -10.38 -8.16
CA ILE A 241 -2.71 -11.53 -7.83
C ILE A 241 -3.53 -11.94 -9.05
N TYR A 242 -4.13 -10.98 -9.76
CA TYR A 242 -4.91 -11.24 -10.96
C TYR A 242 -4.12 -12.02 -12.03
N ARG A 243 -2.84 -11.69 -12.22
CA ARG A 243 -2.01 -12.35 -13.23
C ARG A 243 -1.48 -13.72 -12.80
N LEU A 244 -1.14 -13.89 -11.51
CA LEU A 244 -0.86 -15.20 -10.90
C LEU A 244 -2.05 -16.16 -11.07
N LEU A 245 -3.25 -15.61 -10.98
CA LEU A 245 -4.50 -16.35 -11.08
C LEU A 245 -4.84 -16.77 -12.51
N ARG A 246 -4.55 -15.94 -13.53
CA ARG A 246 -4.80 -16.27 -14.95
C ARG A 246 -3.98 -17.44 -15.52
N GLY A 247 -3.24 -18.18 -14.70
CA GLY A 247 -2.31 -19.19 -15.20
C GLY A 247 -1.23 -18.54 -16.08
N GLN A 248 -0.92 -17.28 -15.73
CA GLN A 248 0.29 -16.54 -16.09
C GLN A 248 1.39 -17.51 -16.48
N ALA A 249 1.71 -18.52 -15.66
CA ALA A 249 2.50 -18.49 -14.41
C ALA A 249 3.67 -19.47 -14.55
#